data_AF-A0A8D4A565-F1
#
_entry.id   AF-A0A8D4A565-F1
#
_cell.length_a   1.000
_cell.length_b   1.000
_cell.length_c   1.000
_cell.angle_alpha   90.00
_cell.angle_beta   90.00
_cell.angle_gamma   90.00
#
_symmetry.space_group_name_H-M   'P 1'
#
loop_
_entity.id
_entity.type
_entity.pdbx_description
1 polymer ?
#
loop_
_entity_poly.entity_id
_entity_poly.type
_entity_poly.pdbx_seq_one_letter_code
_entity_poly.pdbx_strand_id
1 'polypeptide(L)'
;MPKVLLLENVKALASKKFINQFQQWIDALSQLGYKSVWKVINSADYCSVQNRERVFCISYLSKNDFNFPEAIKPFKNLEKIIVNSSEMKNCSELLQYFQYNFNQTKNQIIKTKLQNYTTFNSEAYVYLPTKLGPTLTASGANARLKFYFKHTNELKIMSARQAFLYMGFTENDYLKVKEDNLLSEQKMIYLCGNSISVEVLESIFRQVIKCNLI
;
A
#
# COMPACT_ATOMS: atom_id res chain seq x y z
N MET A 1 31.42 0.82 5.24
CA MET A 1 30.05 0.29 5.38
C MET A 1 29.04 1.38 5.03
N PRO A 2 27.83 1.06 4.55
CA PRO A 2 26.77 2.04 4.31
C PRO A 2 26.42 2.81 5.60
N LYS A 3 26.21 4.13 5.50
CA LYS A 3 25.86 4.97 6.67
C LYS A 3 24.50 4.61 7.26
N VAL A 4 23.52 4.30 6.40
CA VAL A 4 22.13 4.02 6.76
C VAL A 4 21.63 2.84 5.92
N LEU A 5 20.87 1.95 6.55
CA LEU A 5 20.15 0.84 5.96
C LEU A 5 18.65 1.04 6.21
N LEU A 6 17.82 0.75 5.22
CA LEU A 6 16.37 0.71 5.34
C LEU A 6 15.88 -0.69 5.02
N LEU A 7 15.18 -1.30 5.96
CA LEU A 7 14.43 -2.53 5.76
C LEU A 7 12.93 -2.21 5.77
N GLU A 8 12.21 -2.79 4.82
CA GLU A 8 10.74 -2.83 4.79
C GLU A 8 10.29 -4.29 4.80
N ASN A 9 9.20 -4.59 5.52
CA ASN A 9 8.54 -5.88 5.45
C ASN A 9 7.05 -5.78 5.84
N VAL A 10 6.29 -6.84 5.59
CA VAL A 10 4.90 -6.95 6.02
C VAL A 10 4.77 -6.86 7.55
N LYS A 11 3.64 -6.31 8.03
CA LYS A 11 3.32 -6.16 9.46
C LYS A 11 3.51 -7.45 10.28
N ALA A 12 3.32 -8.62 9.66
CA ALA A 12 3.47 -9.92 10.31
C ALA A 12 4.88 -10.12 10.90
N LEU A 13 5.93 -9.48 10.37
CA LEU A 13 7.29 -9.56 10.92
C LEU A 13 7.36 -9.14 12.40
N ALA A 14 6.54 -8.16 12.81
CA ALA A 14 6.46 -7.69 14.19
C ALA A 14 5.45 -8.47 15.06
N SER A 15 4.93 -9.61 14.58
CA SER A 15 4.02 -10.46 15.35
C SER A 15 4.77 -11.35 16.34
N LYS A 16 4.08 -11.85 17.37
CA LYS A 16 4.63 -12.79 18.36
C LYS A 16 5.35 -13.99 17.73
N LYS A 17 4.92 -14.44 16.55
CA LYS A 17 5.50 -15.58 15.84
C LYS A 17 6.91 -15.29 15.29
N PHE A 18 7.15 -14.05 14.85
CA PHE A 18 8.34 -13.68 14.09
C PHE A 18 9.26 -12.67 14.80
N ILE A 19 8.80 -12.09 15.92
CA ILE A 19 9.52 -11.03 16.63
C ILE A 19 10.89 -11.48 17.13
N ASN A 20 11.05 -12.75 17.52
CA ASN A 20 12.33 -13.28 17.99
C ASN A 20 13.37 -13.34 16.86
N GLN A 21 12.98 -13.77 15.65
CA GLN A 21 13.86 -13.77 14.48
C GLN A 21 14.17 -12.34 14.03
N PHE A 22 13.19 -11.43 14.12
CA PHE A 22 13.42 -10.03 13.82
C PHE A 22 14.40 -9.38 14.81
N GLN A 23 14.34 -9.74 16.09
CA GLN A 23 15.30 -9.28 17.08
C GLN A 23 16.71 -9.81 16.81
N GLN A 24 16.87 -11.08 16.43
CA GLN A 24 18.17 -11.64 16.03
C GLN A 24 18.80 -10.86 14.86
N TRP A 25 18.00 -10.42 13.89
CA TRP A 25 18.46 -9.56 12.81
C TRP A 25 18.95 -8.19 13.31
N ILE A 26 18.21 -7.57 14.23
CA ILE A 26 18.60 -6.31 14.87
C ILE A 26 19.91 -6.47 15.68
N ASP A 27 20.05 -7.57 16.41
CA ASP A 27 21.23 -7.88 17.23
C ASP A 27 22.47 -8.09 16.33
N ALA A 28 22.30 -8.78 15.20
CA ALA A 28 23.37 -8.93 14.21
C ALA A 28 23.83 -7.58 13.64
N LEU A 29 22.90 -6.67 13.34
CA LEU A 29 23.24 -5.30 12.92
C LEU A 29 23.91 -4.50 14.04
N SER A 30 23.53 -4.73 15.30
CA SER A 30 24.17 -4.10 16.46
C SER A 30 25.61 -4.55 16.64
N GLN A 31 25.93 -5.83 16.41
CA GLN A 31 27.31 -6.34 16.40
C GLN A 31 28.18 -5.69 15.32
N LEU A 32 27.56 -5.25 14.21
CA LEU A 32 28.21 -4.47 13.15
C LEU A 32 28.28 -2.96 13.45
N GLY A 33 27.83 -2.53 14.63
CA GLY A 33 27.89 -1.16 15.11
C GLY A 33 26.66 -0.31 14.81
N TYR A 34 25.63 -0.85 14.14
CA TYR A 34 24.42 -0.09 13.81
C TYR A 34 23.50 0.07 15.04
N LYS A 35 22.98 1.29 15.22
CA LYS A 35 21.76 1.51 16.00
C LYS A 35 20.55 1.26 15.10
N SER A 36 19.58 0.47 15.55
CA SER A 36 18.39 0.13 14.76
C SER A 36 17.12 0.58 15.46
N VAL A 37 16.26 1.31 14.74
CA VAL A 37 14.94 1.76 15.23
C VAL A 37 13.89 1.28 14.24
N TRP A 38 12.83 0.64 14.73
CA TRP A 38 11.77 0.11 13.87
C TRP A 38 10.37 0.54 14.34
N LYS A 39 9.43 0.60 13.39
CA LYS A 39 8.03 0.96 13.64
C LYS A 39 7.12 0.31 12.61
N VAL A 40 5.91 -0.06 13.02
CA VAL A 40 4.81 -0.38 12.08
C VAL A 40 4.19 0.94 11.63
N ILE A 41 4.25 1.22 10.34
CA ILE A 41 3.68 2.41 9.71
C ILE A 41 2.51 1.99 8.83
N ASN A 42 1.40 2.73 8.93
CA ASN A 42 0.33 2.69 7.95
C ASN A 42 0.57 3.79 6.91
N SER A 43 0.61 3.45 5.63
CA SER A 43 0.81 4.45 4.56
C SER A 43 -0.22 5.55 4.56
N ALA A 44 -1.44 5.27 5.03
CA ALA A 44 -2.48 6.28 5.18
C ALA A 44 -2.02 7.45 6.07
N ASP A 45 -1.23 7.19 7.11
CA ASP A 45 -0.71 8.22 8.01
C ASP A 45 0.37 9.12 7.35
N TYR A 46 0.72 8.87 6.09
CA TYR A 46 1.74 9.59 5.32
C TYR A 46 1.19 9.98 3.94
N CYS A 47 -0.02 10.56 3.91
CA CYS A 47 -0.68 11.08 2.70
C CYS A 47 -1.06 10.03 1.62
N SER A 48 -0.90 8.72 1.85
CA SER A 48 -1.35 7.70 0.91
C SER A 48 -2.87 7.51 0.96
N VAL A 49 -3.46 7.05 -0.14
CA VAL A 49 -4.89 6.66 -0.25
C VAL A 49 -5.16 5.21 0.18
N GLN A 50 -4.13 4.52 0.65
CA GLN A 50 -4.15 3.10 0.94
C GLN A 50 -3.98 2.85 2.43
N ASN A 51 -4.80 1.98 3.01
CA ASN A 51 -4.51 1.35 4.29
C ASN A 51 -3.54 0.19 4.08
N ARG A 52 -2.23 0.45 4.20
CA ARG A 52 -1.15 -0.53 4.05
C ARG A 52 -0.18 -0.40 5.22
N GLU A 53 -0.23 -1.39 6.10
CA GLU A 53 0.67 -1.46 7.26
C GLU A 53 1.93 -2.25 6.93
N ARG A 54 3.10 -1.67 7.22
CA ARG A 54 4.43 -2.24 6.99
C ARG A 54 5.36 -1.96 8.16
N VAL A 55 6.24 -2.91 8.45
CA VAL A 55 7.36 -2.71 9.37
C VAL A 55 8.47 -2.03 8.60
N PHE A 56 8.96 -0.92 9.13
CA PHE A 56 10.19 -0.28 8.66
C PHE A 56 11.22 -0.35 9.77
N CYS A 57 12.48 -0.64 9.42
CA CYS A 57 13.62 -0.59 10.32
C CYS A 57 14.72 0.25 9.70
N ILE A 58 15.13 1.31 10.40
CA ILE A 58 16.22 2.18 10.01
C ILE A 58 17.41 1.84 10.90
N SER A 59 18.48 1.36 10.28
CA SER A 59 19.72 1.01 10.95
C SER A 59 20.82 1.96 10.49
N TYR A 60 21.49 2.65 11.41
CA TYR A 60 22.45 3.70 11.07
C TYR A 60 23.73 3.68 11.92
N LEU A 61 24.84 4.15 11.32
CA LEU A 61 26.14 4.36 11.96
C LEU A 61 26.34 5.86 12.24
N SER A 62 25.66 6.39 13.25
CA SER A 62 25.75 7.81 13.63
C SER A 62 25.71 7.99 15.14
N LYS A 63 26.30 9.10 15.61
CA LYS A 63 26.16 9.56 17.00
C LYS A 63 24.76 10.13 17.26
N ASN A 64 24.14 10.75 16.25
CA ASN A 64 22.78 11.28 16.33
C ASN A 64 21.76 10.16 16.41
N ASP A 65 20.58 10.46 16.96
CA ASP A 65 19.49 9.48 17.07
C ASP A 65 18.40 9.71 16.01
N PHE A 66 17.74 8.62 15.64
CA PHE A 66 16.63 8.61 14.69
C PHE A 66 15.30 8.42 15.40
N ASN A 67 14.30 9.22 15.00
CA ASN A 67 12.90 8.97 15.31
C ASN A 67 12.13 8.95 14.00
N PHE A 68 11.13 8.07 13.89
CA PHE A 68 10.27 8.06 12.71
C PHE A 68 9.50 9.38 12.57
N PRO A 69 9.25 9.84 11.33
CA PRO A 69 8.48 11.05 11.10
C PRO A 69 7.08 10.93 11.71
N GLU A 70 6.54 12.05 12.19
CA GLU A 70 5.15 12.13 12.62
C GLU A 70 4.20 11.90 11.44
N ALA A 71 2.98 11.45 11.76
CA ALA A 71 1.94 11.26 10.76
C ALA A 71 1.57 12.61 10.10
N ILE A 72 1.45 12.61 8.79
CA ILE A 72 1.09 13.76 7.98
C ILE A 72 -0.39 13.64 7.60
N LYS A 73 -1.20 14.59 8.04
CA LYS A 73 -2.63 14.69 7.72
C LYS A 73 -2.90 16.01 6.98
N PRO A 74 -3.86 16.07 6.04
CA PRO A 74 -4.87 15.06 5.71
C PRO A 74 -4.49 14.07 4.59
N PHE A 75 -5.30 13.00 4.47
CA PHE A 75 -5.17 11.98 3.42
C PHE A 75 -5.44 12.56 2.02
N LYS A 76 -4.77 12.02 0.98
CA LYS A 76 -5.21 12.19 -0.41
C LYS A 76 -6.61 11.57 -0.58
N ASN A 77 -7.40 12.11 -1.51
CA ASN A 77 -8.72 11.58 -1.82
C ASN A 77 -8.58 10.47 -2.88
N LEU A 78 -9.06 9.26 -2.55
CA LEU A 78 -9.04 8.10 -3.45
C LEU A 78 -9.82 8.35 -4.77
N GLU A 79 -10.83 9.23 -4.75
CA GLU A 79 -11.65 9.56 -5.91
C GLU A 79 -10.84 10.20 -7.03
N LYS A 80 -9.71 10.83 -6.69
CA LYS A 80 -8.79 11.42 -7.68
C LYS A 80 -8.01 10.37 -8.46
N ILE A 81 -7.84 9.18 -7.89
CA ILE A 81 -7.07 8.07 -8.48
C ILE A 81 -8.04 7.07 -9.12
N ILE A 82 -9.08 6.67 -8.39
CA ILE A 82 -10.07 5.69 -8.83
C ILE A 82 -11.27 6.42 -9.40
N VAL A 83 -11.08 6.92 -10.62
CA VAL A 83 -12.14 7.50 -11.45
C VAL A 83 -12.67 6.42 -12.39
N ASN A 84 -13.99 6.38 -12.60
CA ASN A 84 -14.58 5.47 -13.57
C ASN A 84 -14.04 5.77 -14.97
N SER A 85 -13.26 4.85 -15.53
CA SER A 85 -12.65 5.00 -16.86
C SER A 85 -12.83 3.74 -17.71
N SER A 86 -12.57 3.86 -19.00
CA SER A 86 -12.56 2.75 -19.95
C SER A 86 -11.36 1.81 -19.76
N GLU A 87 -10.28 2.28 -19.13
CA GLU A 87 -9.10 1.46 -18.82
C GLU A 87 -9.35 0.45 -17.71
N MET A 88 -10.34 0.70 -16.85
CA MET A 88 -10.72 -0.22 -15.79
C MET A 88 -11.48 -1.41 -16.37
N LYS A 89 -11.15 -2.62 -15.93
CA LYS A 89 -11.87 -3.83 -16.34
C LYS A 89 -13.28 -3.85 -15.72
N ASN A 90 -14.32 -3.84 -16.55
CA ASN A 90 -15.69 -4.01 -16.09
C ASN A 90 -15.88 -5.41 -15.50
N CYS A 91 -16.52 -5.48 -14.33
CA CYS A 91 -16.93 -6.71 -13.65
C CYS A 91 -18.37 -6.60 -13.11
N SER A 92 -19.23 -5.89 -13.84
CA SER A 92 -20.61 -5.60 -13.43
C SER A 92 -21.52 -6.82 -13.45
N GLU A 93 -21.10 -7.94 -14.06
CA GLU A 93 -21.73 -9.25 -13.87
C GLU A 93 -21.79 -9.67 -12.39
N LEU A 94 -20.93 -9.11 -11.53
CA LEU A 94 -20.94 -9.37 -10.10
C LEU A 94 -22.05 -8.63 -9.35
N LEU A 95 -22.75 -7.69 -9.98
CA LEU A 95 -23.88 -6.98 -9.36
C LEU A 95 -25.00 -7.94 -8.92
N GLN A 96 -25.12 -9.11 -9.54
CA GLN A 96 -26.07 -10.16 -9.11
C GLN A 96 -25.85 -10.63 -7.67
N TYR A 97 -24.65 -10.45 -7.11
CA TYR A 97 -24.29 -10.83 -5.74
C TYR A 97 -24.31 -9.65 -4.76
N PHE A 98 -24.69 -8.46 -5.21
CA PHE A 98 -24.47 -7.20 -4.51
C PHE A 98 -25.67 -6.80 -3.63
N GLN A 99 -25.42 -6.40 -2.38
CA GLN A 99 -26.47 -6.02 -1.43
C GLN A 99 -26.57 -4.50 -1.17
N TYR A 100 -25.77 -3.67 -1.84
CA TYR A 100 -25.73 -2.20 -1.70
C TYR A 100 -25.51 -1.63 -0.27
N ASN A 101 -25.39 -2.49 0.74
CA ASN A 101 -25.19 -2.14 2.13
C ASN A 101 -23.70 -1.95 2.42
N PHE A 102 -23.24 -0.71 2.42
CA PHE A 102 -21.86 -0.35 2.70
C PHE A 102 -21.63 -0.11 4.19
N ASN A 103 -20.50 -0.63 4.69
CA ASN A 103 -20.03 -0.39 6.04
C ASN A 103 -18.67 0.31 6.00
N GLN A 104 -18.48 1.28 6.89
CA GLN A 104 -17.18 1.92 7.09
C GLN A 104 -16.40 1.19 8.18
N THR A 105 -15.16 0.82 7.87
CA THR A 105 -14.22 0.22 8.84
C THR A 105 -13.58 1.28 9.75
N LYS A 106 -12.92 0.84 10.83
CA LYS A 106 -12.11 1.72 11.70
C LYS A 106 -11.01 2.46 10.93
N ASN A 107 -10.49 1.85 9.87
CA ASN A 107 -9.46 2.43 8.99
C ASN A 107 -10.07 3.23 7.84
N GLN A 108 -11.31 3.71 7.99
CA GLN A 108 -12.00 4.59 7.04
C GLN A 108 -12.26 3.98 5.65
N ILE A 109 -11.97 2.70 5.42
CA ILE A 109 -12.35 2.00 4.18
C ILE A 109 -13.85 1.77 4.19
N ILE A 110 -14.55 2.15 3.11
CA ILE A 110 -15.97 1.86 2.92
C ILE A 110 -16.12 0.69 1.96
N LYS A 111 -16.73 -0.40 2.44
CA LYS A 111 -16.84 -1.65 1.68
C LYS A 111 -18.16 -2.37 1.91
N THR A 112 -18.50 -3.24 0.97
CA THR A 112 -19.58 -4.23 1.10
C THR A 112 -19.09 -5.59 0.61
N LYS A 113 -19.84 -6.65 0.92
CA LYS A 113 -19.49 -8.03 0.56
C LYS A 113 -20.47 -8.56 -0.49
N LEU A 114 -19.93 -9.16 -1.54
CA LEU A 114 -20.67 -9.94 -2.53
C LEU A 114 -21.13 -11.24 -1.86
N GLN A 115 -22.44 -11.45 -1.78
CA GLN A 115 -23.01 -12.64 -1.17
C GLN A 115 -22.95 -13.83 -2.12
N ASN A 116 -22.68 -15.02 -1.61
CA ASN A 116 -22.63 -16.26 -2.39
C ASN A 116 -21.68 -16.24 -3.60
N TYR A 117 -20.77 -15.28 -3.68
CA TYR A 117 -19.82 -15.16 -4.79
C TYR A 117 -18.61 -16.09 -4.63
N THR A 118 -18.03 -16.16 -3.44
CA THR A 118 -16.82 -16.95 -3.17
C THR A 118 -16.63 -17.21 -1.68
N THR A 119 -16.00 -18.33 -1.35
CA THR A 119 -15.58 -18.67 0.02
C THR A 119 -14.30 -17.92 0.43
N PHE A 120 -13.54 -17.37 -0.52
CA PHE A 120 -12.32 -16.61 -0.24
C PHE A 120 -12.67 -15.17 0.18
N ASN A 121 -12.75 -14.94 1.49
CA ASN A 121 -13.35 -13.74 2.07
C ASN A 121 -12.82 -12.41 1.50
N SER A 122 -11.52 -12.30 1.21
CA SER A 122 -10.94 -11.06 0.65
C SER A 122 -11.36 -10.77 -0.79
N GLU A 123 -11.66 -11.79 -1.60
CA GLU A 123 -12.11 -11.65 -2.99
C GLU A 123 -13.52 -11.06 -3.08
N ALA A 124 -14.34 -11.32 -2.06
CA ALA A 124 -15.75 -10.95 -2.02
C ALA A 124 -16.00 -9.47 -1.69
N TYR A 125 -14.97 -8.68 -1.39
CA TYR A 125 -15.18 -7.27 -1.05
C TYR A 125 -15.19 -6.36 -2.27
N VAL A 126 -16.10 -5.40 -2.22
CA VAL A 126 -16.21 -4.26 -3.12
C VAL A 126 -16.09 -2.98 -2.31
N TYR A 127 -15.41 -1.97 -2.86
CA TYR A 127 -15.07 -0.73 -2.18
C TYR A 127 -15.72 0.49 -2.85
N LEU A 128 -15.99 1.54 -2.06
CA LEU A 128 -16.28 2.86 -2.63
C LEU A 128 -14.97 3.64 -2.85
N PRO A 129 -14.84 4.38 -3.95
CA PRO A 129 -13.62 5.12 -4.26
C PRO A 129 -13.45 6.41 -3.43
N THR A 130 -14.06 6.57 -2.24
CA THR A 130 -14.19 7.87 -1.57
C THR A 130 -13.16 8.19 -0.48
N LYS A 131 -12.84 7.22 0.38
CA LYS A 131 -11.98 7.42 1.55
C LYS A 131 -10.62 6.75 1.34
N LEU A 132 -10.32 5.71 2.12
CA LEU A 132 -9.14 4.89 1.93
C LEU A 132 -9.55 3.59 1.25
N GLY A 133 -8.64 3.03 0.44
CA GLY A 133 -8.79 1.68 -0.07
C GLY A 133 -7.97 0.66 0.74
N PRO A 134 -8.16 -0.63 0.46
CA PRO A 134 -7.41 -1.71 1.10
C PRO A 134 -5.98 -1.83 0.56
N THR A 135 -5.14 -2.61 1.24
CA THR A 135 -3.79 -2.93 0.74
C THR A 135 -3.85 -3.58 -0.65
N LEU A 136 -3.12 -3.03 -1.63
CA LEU A 136 -2.85 -3.68 -2.92
C LEU A 136 -1.83 -4.80 -2.72
N THR A 137 -2.17 -6.01 -3.18
CA THR A 137 -1.25 -7.16 -3.14
C THR A 137 -0.75 -7.48 -4.53
N ALA A 138 0.42 -8.10 -4.63
CA ALA A 138 0.99 -8.48 -5.93
C ALA A 138 0.14 -9.54 -6.64
N SER A 139 -0.52 -10.41 -5.88
CA SER A 139 -1.39 -11.47 -6.40
C SER A 139 -2.58 -11.72 -5.48
N GLY A 140 -3.46 -12.64 -5.89
CA GLY A 140 -4.65 -13.00 -5.12
C GLY A 140 -5.75 -11.95 -5.19
N ALA A 141 -6.64 -11.97 -4.19
CA ALA A 141 -7.85 -11.14 -4.18
C ALA A 141 -7.59 -9.65 -4.24
N ASN A 142 -6.63 -9.18 -3.45
CA ASN A 142 -6.34 -7.77 -3.34
C ASN A 142 -5.50 -7.23 -4.53
N ALA A 143 -5.10 -8.07 -5.48
CA ALA A 143 -4.61 -7.63 -6.79
C ALA A 143 -5.76 -7.23 -7.74
N ARG A 144 -7.01 -7.62 -7.41
CA ARG A 144 -8.23 -7.32 -8.17
C ARG A 144 -9.18 -6.48 -7.33
N LEU A 145 -8.73 -5.29 -6.91
CA LEU A 145 -9.56 -4.38 -6.14
C LEU A 145 -10.77 -3.94 -6.97
N LYS A 146 -11.97 -4.28 -6.49
CA LYS A 146 -13.26 -3.99 -7.13
C LYS A 146 -13.85 -2.72 -6.53
N PHE A 147 -14.15 -1.75 -7.39
CA PHE A 147 -14.76 -0.49 -7.00
C PHE A 147 -16.15 -0.37 -7.59
N TYR A 148 -17.08 0.13 -6.78
CA TYR A 148 -18.45 0.41 -7.18
C TYR A 148 -18.63 1.90 -7.47
N PHE A 149 -19.13 2.21 -8.66
CA PHE A 149 -19.42 3.56 -9.12
C PHE A 149 -20.93 3.82 -9.09
N LYS A 150 -21.39 4.54 -8.06
CA LYS A 150 -22.82 4.79 -7.81
C LYS A 150 -23.54 5.46 -8.98
N HIS A 151 -22.89 6.42 -9.64
CA HIS A 151 -23.51 7.21 -10.70
C HIS A 151 -23.80 6.41 -11.97
N THR A 152 -22.93 5.47 -12.32
CA THR A 152 -23.09 4.62 -13.51
C THR A 152 -23.65 3.25 -13.19
N ASN A 153 -23.78 2.92 -11.89
CA ASN A 153 -24.12 1.60 -11.39
C ASN A 153 -23.21 0.48 -11.94
N GLU A 154 -21.90 0.73 -11.96
CA GLU A 154 -20.91 -0.24 -12.47
C GLU A 154 -19.98 -0.75 -11.38
N LEU A 155 -19.57 -2.01 -11.50
CA LEU A 155 -18.41 -2.56 -10.80
C LEU A 155 -17.24 -2.64 -11.77
N LYS A 156 -16.09 -2.12 -11.36
CA LYS A 156 -14.86 -2.26 -12.14
C LYS A 156 -13.65 -2.60 -11.27
N ILE A 157 -12.72 -3.33 -11.87
CA ILE A 157 -11.42 -3.65 -11.28
C ILE A 157 -10.42 -2.57 -11.67
N MET A 158 -9.61 -2.15 -10.68
CA MET A 158 -8.53 -1.18 -10.85
C MET A 158 -7.57 -1.56 -11.98
N SER A 159 -7.20 -0.59 -12.82
CA SER A 159 -6.23 -0.77 -13.91
C SER A 159 -4.77 -0.68 -13.43
N ALA A 160 -3.80 -1.06 -14.26
CA ALA A 160 -2.38 -0.86 -13.94
C ALA A 160 -2.04 0.62 -13.69
N ARG A 161 -2.55 1.54 -14.51
CA ARG A 161 -2.36 2.99 -14.32
C ARG A 161 -2.75 3.43 -12.91
N GLN A 162 -3.94 3.03 -12.50
CA GLN A 162 -4.45 3.36 -11.17
C GLN A 162 -3.63 2.69 -10.08
N ALA A 163 -3.16 1.45 -10.28
CA ALA A 163 -2.27 0.77 -9.34
C ALA A 163 -0.95 1.53 -9.09
N PHE A 164 -0.36 2.13 -10.13
CA PHE A 164 0.82 3.00 -10.00
C PHE A 164 0.51 4.21 -9.11
N LEU A 165 -0.52 4.98 -9.47
CA LEU A 165 -0.94 6.15 -8.70
C LEU A 165 -1.34 5.80 -7.26
N TYR A 166 -1.95 4.63 -7.07
CA TYR A 166 -2.38 4.10 -5.76
C TYR A 166 -1.20 3.75 -4.83
N MET A 167 -0.03 3.48 -5.41
CA MET A 167 1.24 3.26 -4.69
C MET A 167 2.09 4.53 -4.58
N GLY A 168 1.60 5.67 -5.08
CA GLY A 168 2.29 6.97 -5.00
C GLY A 168 3.23 7.28 -6.16
N PHE A 169 3.29 6.43 -7.19
CA PHE A 169 4.03 6.72 -8.42
C PHE A 169 3.33 7.80 -9.24
N THR A 170 4.09 8.45 -10.13
CA THR A 170 3.55 9.47 -11.03
C THR A 170 2.95 8.86 -12.29
N GLU A 171 2.15 9.66 -13.00
CA GLU A 171 1.63 9.30 -14.33
C GLU A 171 2.78 8.97 -15.29
N ASN A 172 3.86 9.75 -15.24
CA ASN A 172 5.03 9.56 -16.09
C ASN A 172 5.74 8.23 -15.83
N ASP A 173 5.77 7.77 -14.58
CA ASP A 173 6.35 6.45 -14.24
C ASP A 173 5.54 5.32 -14.88
N TYR A 174 4.22 5.42 -14.88
CA TYR A 174 3.35 4.47 -15.57
C TYR A 174 3.56 4.52 -17.10
N LEU A 175 3.59 5.72 -17.69
CA LEU A 175 3.75 5.89 -19.14
C LEU A 175 5.05 5.27 -19.64
N LYS A 176 6.17 5.48 -18.95
CA LYS A 176 7.46 4.85 -19.29
C LYS A 176 7.35 3.32 -19.36
N VAL A 177 6.74 2.71 -18.34
CA VAL A 177 6.58 1.24 -18.29
C VAL A 177 5.60 0.74 -19.36
N LYS A 178 4.56 1.53 -19.67
CA LYS A 178 3.57 1.21 -20.70
C LYS A 178 4.17 1.29 -22.10
N GLU A 179 4.98 2.31 -22.38
CA GLU A 179 5.61 2.58 -23.68
C GLU A 179 6.59 1.48 -24.09
N ASP A 180 7.32 0.91 -23.12
CA ASP A 180 8.24 -0.21 -23.38
C ASP A 180 7.50 -1.47 -23.88
N ASN A 181 6.18 -1.60 -23.63
CA ASN A 181 5.31 -2.70 -24.06
C ASN A 181 5.82 -4.11 -23.71
N LEU A 182 6.69 -4.23 -22.70
CA LEU A 182 7.28 -5.49 -22.23
C LEU A 182 6.41 -6.19 -21.18
N LEU A 183 5.55 -5.44 -20.48
CA LEU A 183 4.79 -5.93 -19.34
C LEU A 183 3.28 -5.91 -19.62
N SER A 184 2.63 -7.04 -19.35
CA SER A 184 1.16 -7.08 -19.29
C SER A 184 0.62 -6.28 -18.10
N GLU A 185 -0.65 -5.88 -18.18
CA GLU A 185 -1.35 -5.18 -17.11
C GLU A 185 -1.26 -5.92 -15.76
N GLN A 186 -1.43 -7.24 -15.77
CA GLN A 186 -1.35 -8.07 -14.57
C GLN A 186 0.05 -8.05 -13.96
N LYS A 187 1.11 -8.04 -14.79
CA LYS A 187 2.50 -7.95 -14.32
C LYS A 187 2.82 -6.56 -13.78
N MET A 188 2.31 -5.51 -14.40
CA MET A 188 2.40 -4.15 -13.86
C MET A 188 1.76 -4.04 -12.46
N ILE A 189 0.53 -4.55 -12.29
CA ILE A 189 -0.14 -4.60 -10.98
C ILE A 189 0.64 -5.45 -9.97
N TYR A 190 1.22 -6.57 -10.40
CA TYR A 190 2.06 -7.43 -9.55
C TYR A 190 3.26 -6.66 -8.99
N LEU A 191 3.94 -5.86 -9.83
CA LEU A 191 5.05 -5.00 -9.39
C LEU A 191 4.58 -3.94 -8.40
N CYS A 192 3.47 -3.25 -8.69
CA CYS A 192 2.89 -2.26 -7.76
C CYS A 192 2.55 -2.89 -6.41
N GLY A 193 1.93 -4.07 -6.38
CA GLY A 193 1.53 -4.74 -5.14
C GLY A 193 2.70 -5.15 -4.23
N ASN A 194 3.88 -5.44 -4.82
CA ASN A 194 5.13 -5.70 -4.10
C ASN A 194 5.91 -4.43 -3.74
N SER A 195 5.54 -3.28 -4.31
CA SER A 195 6.22 -2.02 -4.05
C SER A 195 5.90 -1.45 -2.66
N ILE A 196 6.57 -0.33 -2.34
CA ILE A 196 6.40 0.45 -1.12
C ILE A 196 5.70 1.76 -1.52
N SER A 197 4.84 2.29 -0.64
CA SER A 197 4.23 3.61 -0.87
C SER A 197 5.31 4.68 -0.93
N VAL A 198 5.35 5.41 -2.04
CA VAL A 198 6.37 6.45 -2.31
C VAL A 198 6.35 7.51 -1.22
N GLU A 199 5.16 7.93 -0.77
CA GLU A 199 5.01 8.97 0.25
C GLU A 199 5.60 8.58 1.61
N VAL A 200 5.54 7.29 1.97
CA VAL A 200 6.15 6.78 3.20
C VAL A 200 7.68 6.84 3.08
N LEU A 201 8.23 6.40 1.95
CA LEU A 201 9.68 6.46 1.71
C LEU A 201 10.18 7.90 1.73
N GLU A 202 9.51 8.82 1.04
CA GLU A 202 9.85 10.24 1.06
C GLU A 202 9.86 10.80 2.48
N SER A 203 8.84 10.48 3.29
CA SER A 203 8.74 10.93 4.67
C SER A 203 9.89 10.40 5.53
N ILE A 204 10.24 9.12 5.38
CA ILE A 204 11.35 8.49 6.10
C ILE A 204 12.69 9.10 5.66
N PHE A 205 12.93 9.25 4.35
CA PHE A 205 14.19 9.80 3.85
C PHE A 205 14.39 11.26 4.24
N ARG A 206 13.34 12.09 4.20
CA ARG A 206 13.40 13.46 4.74
C ARG A 206 13.77 13.47 6.23
N GLN A 207 13.24 12.52 7.00
CA GLN A 207 13.56 12.40 8.42
C GLN A 207 15.01 11.94 8.66
N VAL A 208 15.52 11.01 7.85
CA VAL A 208 16.93 10.57 7.86
C VAL A 208 17.88 11.75 7.61
N ILE A 209 17.57 12.60 6.62
CA ILE A 209 18.33 13.82 6.33
C ILE A 209 18.22 14.81 7.48
N LYS A 210 17.02 15.06 8.01
CA LYS A 210 16.78 15.98 9.14
C LYS A 210 17.53 15.58 10.41
N CYS A 211 17.71 14.28 10.66
CA CYS A 211 18.50 13.74 11.77
C CYS A 211 20.02 13.76 11.51
N ASN A 212 20.48 14.28 10.37
CA ASN A 212 21.89 14.30 9.97
C ASN A 212 22.54 12.90 10.08
N LEU A 213 21.89 11.89 9.51
CA LEU A 213 22.42 10.52 9.48
C LEU A 213 23.26 10.23 8.23
N ILE A 214 23.10 11.05 7.18
CA ILE A 214 23.86 10.95 5.92
C ILE A 214 24.56 12.26 5.61
#